data_AF-A0A7Y3SBV5-F1
#
_entry.id   AF-A0A7Y3SBV5-F1
#
_cell.length_a   1.000
_cell.length_b   1.000
_cell.length_c   1.000
_cell.angle_alpha   90.00
_cell.angle_beta   90.00
_cell.angle_gamma   90.00
#
_symmetry.space_group_name_H-M   'P 1'
#
loop_
_entity.id
_entity.type
_entity.pdbx_description
1 polymer ?
#
loop_
_entity_poly.entity_id
_entity_poly.type
_entity_poly.pdbx_seq_one_letter_code
_entity_poly.pdbx_strand_id
1 'polypeptide(L)'
;MTFFSAVAAAQADEPGLWKVYNDAFKGAKYVDLTHTITPKIPVWAGFGNSTFAPAKAGANLEGFAKQGDVYTYDKHGFEATSYLLTTDQLGTQLDPPAHWAPEYSASDELPATFDDAVPRASRQRTVAKQARPRWRGQIFEANS
;
A
#
# COMPACT_ATOMS: atom_id res chain seq x y z
N MET A 1 -43.53 -13.07 52.56
CA MET A 1 -42.24 -13.11 51.85
C MET A 1 -42.53 -12.90 50.37
N THR A 2 -42.29 -11.71 49.84
CA THR A 2 -42.50 -11.42 48.41
C THR A 2 -41.13 -11.36 47.76
N PHE A 3 -40.85 -12.28 46.84
CA PHE A 3 -39.62 -12.31 46.05
C PHE A 3 -39.86 -11.56 44.73
N PHE A 4 -39.10 -10.51 44.48
CA PHE A 4 -39.00 -9.91 43.15
C PHE A 4 -37.98 -10.69 42.33
N SER A 5 -38.42 -11.26 41.21
CA SER A 5 -37.53 -11.88 40.23
C SER A 5 -37.06 -10.79 39.27
N ALA A 6 -35.75 -10.53 39.23
CA ALA A 6 -35.16 -9.60 38.27
C ALA A 6 -35.01 -10.31 36.92
N VAL A 7 -35.73 -9.84 35.91
CA VAL A 7 -35.53 -10.26 34.52
C VAL A 7 -34.29 -9.52 34.01
N ALA A 8 -33.19 -10.23 33.81
CA ALA A 8 -32.02 -9.65 33.15
C ALA A 8 -32.38 -9.35 31.69
N ALA A 9 -32.30 -8.08 31.29
CA ALA A 9 -32.42 -7.71 29.90
C ALA A 9 -31.28 -8.36 29.11
N ALA A 10 -31.61 -9.16 28.10
CA ALA A 10 -30.62 -9.67 27.17
C ALA A 10 -29.98 -8.47 26.46
N GLN A 11 -28.70 -8.21 26.72
CA GLN A 11 -27.93 -7.27 25.91
C GLN A 11 -27.87 -7.84 24.50
N ALA A 12 -28.50 -7.14 23.55
CA ALA A 12 -28.35 -7.48 22.15
C ALA A 12 -26.87 -7.33 21.77
N ASP A 13 -26.31 -8.34 21.10
CA ASP A 13 -24.95 -8.25 20.58
C ASP A 13 -24.83 -7.02 19.67
N GLU A 14 -23.79 -6.22 19.88
CA GLU A 14 -23.45 -5.08 19.04
C GLU A 14 -23.30 -5.57 17.57
N PRO A 15 -24.11 -5.04 16.64
CA PRO A 15 -24.15 -5.55 15.28
C PRO A 15 -22.84 -5.29 14.52
N GLY A 16 -22.34 -6.31 13.82
CA GLY A 16 -21.25 -6.16 12.85
C GLY A 16 -19.90 -5.80 13.45
N LEU A 17 -19.17 -4.90 12.80
CA LEU A 17 -17.78 -4.54 13.17
C LEU A 17 -17.68 -3.69 14.46
N TRP A 18 -18.80 -3.18 15.00
CA TRP A 18 -18.81 -2.35 16.21
C TRP A 18 -18.35 -3.10 17.46
N LYS A 19 -18.73 -4.37 17.58
CA LYS A 19 -18.25 -5.23 18.66
C LYS A 19 -16.72 -5.37 18.62
N VAL A 20 -16.14 -5.62 17.44
CA VAL A 20 -14.70 -5.74 17.25
C VAL A 20 -13.99 -4.42 17.58
N TYR A 21 -14.55 -3.30 17.14
CA TYR A 21 -14.00 -2.00 17.49
C TYR A 21 -13.98 -1.78 19.01
N ASN A 22 -15.09 -1.98 19.70
CA ASN A 22 -15.20 -1.72 21.13
C ASN A 22 -14.33 -2.68 21.96
N ASP A 23 -14.31 -3.96 21.60
CA ASP A 23 -13.61 -4.99 22.37
C ASP A 23 -12.11 -5.04 22.09
N ALA A 24 -11.69 -4.76 20.85
CA ALA A 24 -10.30 -4.92 20.42
C ALA A 24 -9.63 -3.58 20.08
N PHE A 25 -10.21 -2.76 19.19
CA PHE A 25 -9.47 -1.62 18.62
C PHE A 25 -9.47 -0.37 19.49
N LYS A 26 -10.59 -0.04 20.15
CA LYS A 26 -10.76 1.20 20.92
C LYS A 26 -9.71 1.38 22.02
N GLY A 27 -9.33 0.29 22.69
CA GLY A 27 -8.32 0.28 23.75
C GLY A 27 -6.93 -0.17 23.30
N ALA A 28 -6.74 -0.53 22.03
CA ALA A 28 -5.47 -1.04 21.53
C ALA A 28 -4.40 0.07 21.48
N LYS A 29 -3.15 -0.34 21.71
CA LYS A 29 -1.99 0.48 21.35
C LYS A 29 -1.70 0.33 19.87
N TYR A 30 -1.70 1.44 19.14
CA TYR A 30 -1.26 1.49 17.76
C TYR A 30 0.25 1.74 17.70
N VAL A 31 0.98 0.85 17.04
CA VAL A 31 2.42 0.93 16.86
C VAL A 31 2.70 1.15 15.38
N ASP A 32 3.38 2.25 15.08
CA ASP A 32 3.82 2.55 13.72
C ASP A 32 5.08 1.74 13.39
N LEU A 33 5.01 0.92 12.34
CA LEU A 33 6.09 0.08 11.84
C LEU A 33 6.68 0.64 10.52
N THR A 34 6.35 1.88 10.17
CA THR A 34 6.76 2.52 8.93
C THR A 34 7.90 3.51 9.14
N HIS A 35 8.78 3.59 8.13
CA HIS A 35 9.73 4.69 8.02
C HIS A 35 9.08 5.86 7.29
N THR A 36 9.36 7.08 7.72
CA THR A 36 8.99 8.28 6.96
C THR A 36 9.71 8.29 5.61
N ILE A 37 8.95 8.35 4.52
CA ILE A 37 9.51 8.48 3.18
C ILE A 37 9.99 9.92 2.98
N THR A 38 11.25 10.07 2.57
CA THR A 38 11.87 11.36 2.28
C THR A 38 12.72 11.26 1.01
N PRO A 39 13.06 12.38 0.35
CA PRO A 39 14.00 12.38 -0.77
C PRO A 39 15.39 11.78 -0.46
N LYS A 40 15.75 11.66 0.82
CA LYS A 40 17.04 11.13 1.30
C LYS A 40 16.91 9.74 1.95
N ILE A 41 15.73 9.12 1.89
CA ILE A 41 15.56 7.77 2.43
C ILE A 41 16.53 6.83 1.72
N PRO A 42 17.23 5.94 2.44
CA PRO A 42 18.10 4.98 1.81
C PRO A 42 17.34 4.10 0.81
N VAL A 43 17.95 3.88 -0.35
CA VAL A 43 17.49 2.95 -1.39
C VAL A 43 18.67 2.06 -1.80
N TRP A 44 18.39 0.96 -2.49
CA TRP A 44 19.45 0.13 -3.06
C TRP A 44 20.33 0.95 -4.02
N ALA A 45 21.64 0.67 -4.05
CA ALA A 45 22.63 1.50 -4.73
C ALA A 45 22.41 1.66 -6.25
N GLY A 46 21.63 0.79 -6.89
CA GLY A 46 21.25 0.94 -8.29
C GLY A 46 20.02 1.81 -8.56
N PHE A 47 19.33 2.29 -7.52
CA PHE A 47 18.20 3.23 -7.65
C PHE A 47 18.64 4.68 -7.44
N GLY A 48 17.95 5.60 -8.11
CA GLY A 48 18.07 7.03 -7.86
C GLY A 48 17.25 7.46 -6.64
N ASN A 49 17.51 8.67 -6.13
CA ASN A 49 16.71 9.27 -5.06
C ASN A 49 15.38 9.83 -5.58
N SER A 50 14.34 9.78 -4.73
CA SER A 50 13.05 10.43 -5.02
C SER A 50 13.16 11.95 -4.93
N THR A 51 12.28 12.68 -5.63
CA THR A 51 12.18 14.15 -5.51
C THR A 51 10.76 14.57 -5.15
N PHE A 52 10.66 15.48 -4.18
CA PHE A 52 9.39 16.02 -3.69
C PHE A 52 9.35 17.51 -4.06
N ALA A 53 8.21 17.99 -4.54
CA ALA A 53 8.02 19.38 -4.94
C ALA A 53 6.57 19.81 -4.71
N PRO A 54 6.25 21.12 -4.71
CA PRO A 54 4.85 21.55 -4.77
C PRO A 54 4.15 21.01 -6.02
N ALA A 55 2.92 20.53 -5.86
CA ALA A 55 2.09 20.12 -6.99
C ALA A 55 1.75 21.31 -7.86
N LYS A 56 1.73 21.07 -9.17
CA LYS A 56 1.42 22.08 -10.18
C LYS A 56 0.21 21.67 -10.99
N ALA A 57 -0.57 22.64 -11.44
CA ALA A 57 -1.68 22.40 -12.34
C ALA A 57 -1.19 21.78 -13.66
N GLY A 58 -1.68 20.59 -14.00
CA GLY A 58 -1.31 19.88 -15.23
C GLY A 58 -1.96 20.47 -16.50
N ALA A 59 -3.00 21.28 -16.33
CA ALA A 59 -3.74 21.93 -17.41
C ALA A 59 -4.34 23.25 -16.91
N ASN A 60 -4.86 24.07 -17.84
CA ASN A 60 -5.65 25.25 -17.48
C ASN A 60 -7.00 24.81 -16.90
N LEU A 61 -7.36 25.40 -15.77
CA LEU A 61 -8.65 25.29 -15.10
C LEU A 61 -9.28 26.68 -15.09
N GLU A 62 -10.33 26.86 -15.88
CA GLU A 62 -10.99 28.16 -16.07
C GLU A 62 -11.42 28.77 -14.73
N GLY A 63 -11.04 30.03 -14.52
CA GLY A 63 -11.35 30.77 -13.29
C GLY A 63 -10.59 30.31 -12.03
N PHE A 64 -9.71 29.32 -12.13
CA PHE A 64 -9.08 28.71 -10.95
C PHE A 64 -7.54 28.67 -11.00
N ALA A 65 -6.96 28.03 -12.02
CA ALA A 65 -5.51 27.86 -12.13
C ALA A 65 -5.06 27.75 -13.59
N LYS A 66 -3.88 28.26 -13.93
CA LYS A 66 -3.25 28.06 -15.23
C LYS A 66 -2.31 26.87 -15.18
N GLN A 67 -2.09 26.21 -16.31
CA GLN A 67 -1.11 25.14 -16.42
C GLN A 67 0.26 25.60 -15.91
N GLY A 68 0.83 24.83 -14.98
CA GLY A 68 2.11 25.13 -14.33
C GLY A 68 2.01 25.92 -13.02
N ASP A 69 0.83 26.47 -12.68
CA ASP A 69 0.64 27.16 -11.40
C ASP A 69 0.85 26.19 -10.24
N VAL A 70 1.59 26.64 -9.22
CA VAL A 70 1.73 25.92 -7.95
C VAL A 70 0.46 26.13 -7.12
N TYR A 71 -0.12 25.03 -6.62
CA TYR A 71 -1.25 25.12 -5.71
C TYR A 71 -0.80 25.65 -4.34
N THR A 72 -1.52 26.65 -3.84
CA THR A 72 -1.24 27.33 -2.57
C THR A 72 -2.56 27.68 -1.89
N TYR A 73 -2.55 27.73 -0.56
CA TYR A 73 -3.73 28.09 0.22
C TYR A 73 -4.34 29.43 -0.20
N ASP A 74 -3.53 30.49 -0.32
CA ASP A 74 -4.02 31.84 -0.60
C ASP A 74 -4.75 31.97 -1.94
N LYS A 75 -4.29 31.25 -2.97
CA LYS A 75 -4.83 31.39 -4.34
C LYS A 75 -5.90 30.35 -4.65
N HIS A 76 -5.72 29.14 -4.13
CA HIS A 76 -6.46 27.97 -4.56
C HIS A 76 -7.24 27.30 -3.42
N GLY A 77 -7.02 27.74 -2.17
CA GLY A 77 -7.65 27.16 -0.98
C GLY A 77 -7.03 25.83 -0.52
N PHE A 78 -5.98 25.35 -1.17
CA PHE A 78 -5.26 24.12 -0.79
C PHE A 78 -3.80 24.13 -1.22
N GLU A 79 -3.00 23.28 -0.61
CA GLU A 79 -1.65 22.92 -1.03
C GLU A 79 -1.57 21.41 -1.25
N ALA A 80 -0.77 21.00 -2.22
CA ALA A 80 -0.50 19.58 -2.48
C ALA A 80 0.98 19.40 -2.87
N THR A 81 1.48 18.19 -2.64
CA THR A 81 2.87 17.81 -2.95
C THR A 81 2.89 16.85 -4.15
N SER A 82 3.78 17.11 -5.09
CA SER A 82 4.18 16.16 -6.13
C SER A 82 5.32 15.29 -5.62
N TYR A 83 5.14 13.98 -5.74
CA TYR A 83 6.14 12.98 -5.43
C TYR A 83 6.59 12.31 -6.72
N LEU A 84 7.86 12.45 -7.07
CA LEU A 84 8.51 11.62 -8.08
C LEU A 84 9.30 10.53 -7.37
N LEU A 85 8.70 9.35 -7.28
CA LEU A 85 9.35 8.16 -6.74
C LEU A 85 10.08 7.44 -7.88
N THR A 86 11.38 7.24 -7.71
CA THR A 86 12.27 6.62 -8.70
C THR A 86 12.21 5.09 -8.68
N THR A 87 11.65 4.53 -7.62
CA THR A 87 11.44 3.10 -7.41
C THR A 87 10.25 2.93 -6.47
N ASP A 88 9.55 1.81 -6.57
CA ASP A 88 8.58 1.35 -5.59
C ASP A 88 9.25 0.57 -4.44
N GLN A 89 10.56 0.30 -4.59
CA GLN A 89 11.40 -0.38 -3.61
C GLN A 89 12.09 0.63 -2.66
N LEU A 90 11.32 1.31 -1.80
CA LEU A 90 11.83 2.30 -0.87
C LEU A 90 11.18 2.21 0.52
N GLY A 91 12.01 2.34 1.57
CA GLY A 91 11.54 2.36 2.95
C GLY A 91 10.87 1.06 3.40
N THR A 92 9.80 1.18 4.20
CA THR A 92 8.96 0.03 4.56
C THR A 92 8.00 -0.28 3.41
N GLN A 93 8.14 -1.44 2.77
CA GLN A 93 7.49 -1.78 1.51
C GLN A 93 6.83 -3.18 1.51
N LEU A 94 6.09 -3.49 0.45
CA LEU A 94 5.52 -4.80 0.16
C LEU A 94 6.09 -5.33 -1.16
N ASP A 95 6.70 -6.50 -1.13
CA ASP A 95 7.17 -7.20 -2.33
C ASP A 95 6.15 -8.26 -2.76
N PRO A 96 5.43 -8.08 -3.88
CA PRO A 96 4.54 -9.12 -4.39
C PRO A 96 5.36 -10.29 -4.96
N PRO A 97 4.81 -11.50 -5.08
CA PRO A 97 5.49 -12.64 -5.71
C PRO A 97 6.02 -12.34 -7.12
N ALA A 98 5.32 -11.49 -7.88
CA ALA A 98 5.76 -11.04 -9.20
C ALA A 98 7.10 -10.29 -9.21
N HIS A 99 7.57 -9.80 -8.05
CA HIS A 99 8.87 -9.16 -7.91
C HIS A 99 10.01 -10.07 -8.41
N TRP A 100 9.90 -11.39 -8.21
CA TRP A 100 10.92 -12.36 -8.61
C TRP A 100 10.48 -13.29 -9.76
N ALA A 101 9.18 -13.42 -10.02
CA ALA A 101 8.67 -14.32 -11.04
C ALA A 101 7.41 -13.74 -11.73
N PRO A 102 7.51 -13.29 -13.00
CA PRO A 102 6.45 -12.53 -13.67
C PRO A 102 5.15 -13.31 -13.90
N GLU A 103 5.16 -14.62 -13.73
CA GLU A 103 3.99 -15.50 -13.81
C GLU A 103 3.10 -15.51 -12.54
N TYR A 104 3.48 -14.79 -11.47
CA TYR A 104 2.66 -14.66 -10.25
C TYR A 104 1.98 -13.29 -10.14
N SER A 105 1.15 -13.13 -9.10
CA SER A 105 0.44 -11.89 -8.78
C SER A 105 1.37 -10.70 -8.54
N ALA A 106 1.11 -9.60 -9.22
CA ALA A 106 1.59 -8.26 -8.89
C ALA A 106 0.77 -7.64 -7.73
N SER A 107 1.19 -6.47 -7.24
CA SER A 107 0.56 -5.82 -6.07
C SER A 107 -0.93 -5.55 -6.23
N ASP A 108 -1.39 -5.23 -7.44
CA ASP A 108 -2.80 -5.00 -7.78
C ASP A 108 -3.60 -6.31 -7.96
N GLU A 109 -2.93 -7.46 -8.00
CA GLU A 109 -3.52 -8.78 -8.18
C GLU A 109 -3.63 -9.57 -6.87
N LEU A 110 -3.04 -9.06 -5.78
CA LEU A 110 -3.09 -9.67 -4.45
C LEU A 110 -4.48 -9.49 -3.81
N PRO A 111 -5.09 -10.56 -3.26
CA PRO A 111 -6.28 -10.40 -2.43
C PRO A 111 -5.94 -9.58 -1.17
N ALA A 112 -6.92 -8.82 -0.67
CA ALA A 112 -6.77 -8.07 0.59
C ALA A 112 -6.70 -8.99 1.83
N THR A 113 -7.03 -10.27 1.65
CA THR A 113 -6.83 -11.34 2.63
C THR A 113 -5.53 -12.09 2.32
N PHE A 114 -4.91 -12.67 3.34
CA PHE A 114 -3.79 -13.59 3.15
C PHE A 114 -4.26 -14.83 2.39
N ASP A 115 -4.01 -14.88 1.08
CA ASP A 115 -4.02 -16.11 0.30
C ASP A 115 -2.73 -16.13 -0.52
N ASP A 116 -1.77 -16.92 -0.03
CA ASP A 116 -0.45 -17.03 -0.60
C ASP A 116 -0.51 -17.78 -1.96
N ALA A 117 0.13 -17.20 -2.96
CA ALA A 117 0.51 -17.81 -4.23
C ALA A 117 -0.66 -18.28 -5.14
N VAL A 118 -1.34 -17.32 -5.77
CA VAL A 118 -2.14 -17.60 -6.96
C VAL A 118 -1.29 -17.33 -8.21
N PRO A 119 -0.92 -18.34 -9.02
CA PRO A 119 -0.29 -18.10 -10.32
C PRO A 119 -1.21 -17.28 -11.22
N ARG A 120 -0.66 -16.31 -11.97
CA ARG A 120 -1.39 -15.44 -12.91
C ARG A 120 -2.20 -16.25 -13.95
N ALA A 121 -1.79 -17.50 -14.19
CA ALA A 121 -2.46 -18.44 -15.09
C ALA A 121 -3.82 -18.99 -14.59
N SER A 122 -4.22 -18.74 -13.35
CA SER A 122 -5.52 -19.21 -12.82
C SER A 122 -6.71 -18.34 -13.26
N ARG A 123 -6.47 -17.15 -13.83
CA ARG A 123 -7.47 -16.34 -14.53
C ARG A 123 -7.16 -16.32 -16.03
N GLN A 124 -7.88 -17.13 -16.80
CA GLN A 124 -7.71 -17.28 -18.25
C GLN A 124 -7.59 -15.94 -18.99
N ARG A 125 -6.41 -15.64 -19.53
CA ARG A 125 -6.24 -14.93 -20.80
C ARG A 125 -5.06 -15.54 -21.55
N THR A 126 -5.37 -16.12 -22.71
CA THR A 126 -4.44 -16.77 -23.63
C THR A 126 -3.45 -15.75 -24.20
N VAL A 127 -2.17 -15.83 -23.83
CA VAL A 127 -1.07 -15.30 -24.65
C VAL A 127 0.08 -16.30 -24.63
N ALA A 128 0.62 -16.59 -25.82
CA ALA A 128 1.48 -17.72 -26.14
C ALA A 128 2.80 -17.78 -25.35
N LYS A 129 3.18 -19.00 -24.95
CA LYS A 129 4.42 -19.34 -24.26
C LYS A 129 5.64 -19.16 -25.17
N GLN A 130 6.66 -18.46 -24.69
CA GLN A 130 8.02 -18.58 -25.21
C GLN A 130 8.93 -19.23 -24.16
N ALA A 131 9.67 -20.25 -24.57
CA ALA A 131 10.36 -21.23 -23.72
C ALA A 131 11.55 -20.64 -22.93
N ARG A 132 11.73 -21.09 -21.69
CA ARG A 132 12.87 -20.76 -20.80
C ARG A 132 13.95 -21.85 -20.82
N PRO A 133 15.26 -21.50 -20.76
CA PRO A 133 16.31 -22.43 -20.36
C PRO A 133 16.39 -22.53 -18.83
N ARG A 134 16.72 -23.73 -18.36
CA ARG A 134 16.77 -24.18 -16.96
C ARG A 134 18.10 -23.75 -16.31
N TRP A 135 18.07 -22.85 -15.32
CA TRP A 135 19.27 -22.47 -14.54
C TRP A 135 19.46 -23.41 -13.34
N ARG A 136 20.62 -24.08 -13.26
CA ARG A 136 21.15 -24.72 -12.05
C ARG A 136 22.02 -23.70 -11.31
N GLY A 137 21.93 -23.70 -9.98
CA GLY A 137 22.50 -22.68 -9.12
C GLY A 137 24.01 -22.51 -9.20
N GLN A 138 24.44 -21.27 -8.95
CA GLN A 138 25.80 -20.95 -8.55
C GLN A 138 25.74 -19.84 -7.51
N ILE A 139 26.31 -20.17 -6.36
CA ILE A 139 26.48 -19.35 -5.16
C ILE A 139 27.68 -18.43 -5.48
N PHE A 140 27.52 -17.12 -5.39
CA PHE A 140 28.64 -16.18 -5.54
C PHE A 140 29.25 -15.90 -4.16
N GLU A 141 30.47 -16.38 -3.95
CA GLU A 141 31.37 -15.87 -2.91
C GLU A 141 31.88 -14.49 -3.35
N ALA A 142 31.70 -13.49 -2.49
CA ALA A 142 32.28 -12.17 -2.65
C ALA A 142 33.66 -12.16 -1.98
N ASN A 143 34.73 -11.97 -2.77
CA ASN A 143 36.04 -11.66 -2.23
C ASN A 143 36.16 -10.15 -1.95
N SER A 144 36.74 -9.88 -0.79
CA SER A 144 37.20 -8.61 -0.20
C SER A 144 38.11 -7.78 -1.09
#